data_AF-A0A6H1ZBP1-F1
#
_entry.id   AF-A0A6H1ZBP1-F1
#
_cell.length_a   1.000
_cell.length_b   1.000
_cell.length_c   1.000
_cell.angle_alpha   90.00
_cell.angle_beta   90.00
_cell.angle_gamma   90.00
#
_symmetry.space_group_name_H-M   'P 1'
#
loop_
_entity.id
_entity.type
_entity.pdbx_description
1 polymer ?
#
loop_
_entity_poly.entity_id
_entity_poly.type
_entity_poly.pdbx_seq_one_letter_code
_entity_poly.pdbx_strand_id
1 'polypeptide(L)'
;MEEEKQPTGMIVNATRSQIESFKESILWQDINRELDFWTEGFAREQDAIVDNASSNNPSTAAVLLHYGDINGRKKAVNYFAQILDVFLDVLEEKKDDIRYDETA
;
A
#
# COMPACT_ATOMS: atom_id res chain seq x y z
N MET A 1 18.18 -34.25 -10.24
CA MET A 1 17.64 -32.91 -10.52
C MET A 1 17.03 -32.43 -9.22
N GLU A 2 17.79 -31.67 -8.45
CA GLU A 2 17.22 -30.96 -7.31
C GLU A 2 16.39 -29.80 -7.87
N GLU A 3 15.09 -29.79 -7.58
CA GLU A 3 14.25 -28.61 -7.79
C GLU A 3 14.76 -27.53 -6.84
N GLU A 4 15.42 -26.50 -7.37
CA GLU A 4 15.65 -25.27 -6.63
C GLU A 4 14.28 -24.73 -6.21
N LYS A 5 13.98 -24.82 -4.91
CA LYS A 5 12.82 -24.17 -4.32
C LYS A 5 12.94 -22.69 -4.60
N GLN A 6 12.04 -22.15 -5.43
CA GLN A 6 11.96 -20.72 -5.65
C GLN A 6 11.74 -20.03 -4.30
N PRO A 7 12.47 -18.93 -4.02
CA PRO A 7 12.28 -18.20 -2.78
C PRO A 7 10.84 -17.70 -2.72
N THR A 8 10.09 -18.15 -1.71
CA THR A 8 8.68 -17.81 -1.48
C THR A 8 8.46 -16.37 -0.97
N GLY A 9 9.51 -15.54 -1.00
CA GLY A 9 9.51 -14.16 -0.51
C GLY A 9 9.54 -13.13 -1.63
N MET A 10 9.19 -11.88 -1.30
CA MET A 10 9.24 -10.77 -2.24
C MET A 10 10.68 -10.57 -2.77
N ILE A 11 10.82 -10.51 -4.09
CA ILE A 11 12.09 -10.20 -4.76
C ILE A 11 12.09 -8.73 -5.14
N VAL A 12 12.92 -7.94 -4.44
CA VAL A 12 13.20 -6.54 -4.77
C VAL A 12 14.49 -6.48 -5.59
N ASN A 13 14.38 -6.10 -6.86
CA ASN A 13 15.52 -6.06 -7.79
C ASN A 13 16.27 -4.72 -7.76
N ALA A 14 15.64 -3.66 -7.25
CA ALA A 14 16.27 -2.36 -7.09
C ALA A 14 17.22 -2.35 -5.88
N THR A 15 18.29 -1.57 -5.96
CA THR A 15 19.16 -1.34 -4.80
C THR A 15 18.47 -0.40 -3.80
N ARG A 16 18.90 -0.46 -2.55
CA ARG A 16 18.47 0.49 -1.50
C ARG A 16 18.59 1.95 -1.97
N SER A 17 19.76 2.31 -2.53
CA SER A 17 20.02 3.67 -3.02
C SER A 17 19.09 4.10 -4.15
N GLN A 18 18.68 3.19 -5.04
CA GLN A 18 17.72 3.49 -6.10
C GLN A 18 16.33 3.79 -5.52
N ILE A 19 15.90 3.02 -4.51
CA ILE A 19 14.61 3.22 -3.85
C ILE A 19 14.60 4.52 -3.06
N GLU A 20 15.65 4.80 -2.28
CA GLU A 20 15.80 6.05 -1.53
C GLU A 20 15.80 7.26 -2.49
N SER A 21 16.58 7.20 -3.58
CA SER A 21 16.60 8.25 -4.60
C SER A 21 15.23 8.45 -5.26
N PHE A 22 14.50 7.37 -5.51
CA PHE A 22 13.15 7.47 -6.07
C PHE A 22 12.16 8.07 -5.07
N LYS A 23 12.25 7.71 -3.78
CA LYS A 23 11.42 8.24 -2.71
C LYS A 23 11.61 9.76 -2.54
N GLU A 24 12.79 10.28 -2.83
CA GLU A 24 13.07 11.73 -2.82
C GLU A 24 12.66 12.45 -4.12
N SER A 25 12.33 11.71 -5.19
CA SER A 25 12.03 12.28 -6.50
C SER A 25 10.73 13.07 -6.55
N ILE A 26 10.67 14.06 -7.46
CA ILE A 26 9.44 14.84 -7.72
C ILE A 26 8.28 13.93 -8.12
N LEU A 27 8.55 12.89 -8.92
CA LEU A 27 7.51 11.95 -9.34
C LEU A 27 6.87 11.23 -8.15
N TRP A 28 7.67 10.77 -7.18
CA TRP A 28 7.12 10.13 -5.99
C TRP A 28 6.35 11.12 -5.11
N GLN A 29 6.80 12.37 -5.02
CA GLN A 29 6.06 13.43 -4.31
C GLN A 29 4.71 13.72 -4.96
N ASP A 30 4.65 13.80 -6.29
CA ASP A 30 3.39 14.01 -7.02
C ASP A 30 2.45 12.80 -6.89
N ILE A 31 2.99 11.57 -6.90
CA ILE A 31 2.22 10.36 -6.61
C ILE A 31 1.62 10.44 -5.20
N ASN A 32 2.41 10.75 -4.16
CA ASN A 32 1.88 10.87 -2.80
C ASN A 32 0.80 11.94 -2.69
N ARG A 33 0.97 13.08 -3.37
CA ARG A 33 -0.06 14.14 -3.39
C ARG A 33 -1.38 13.64 -3.99
N GLU A 34 -1.32 12.86 -5.06
CA GLU A 34 -2.51 12.26 -5.67
C GLU A 34 -3.17 11.22 -4.74
N LEU A 35 -2.36 10.40 -4.05
CA LEU A 35 -2.85 9.43 -3.07
C LEU A 35 -3.52 10.12 -1.86
N ASP A 36 -2.96 11.23 -1.39
CA ASP A 36 -3.56 12.05 -0.33
C ASP A 36 -4.90 12.63 -0.80
N PHE A 37 -4.94 13.17 -2.02
CA PHE A 37 -6.16 13.69 -2.62
C PHE A 37 -7.25 12.61 -2.75
N TRP A 38 -6.89 11.38 -3.16
CA TRP A 38 -7.82 10.25 -3.19
C TRP A 38 -8.32 9.90 -1.79
N THR A 39 -7.45 9.88 -0.79
CA THR A 39 -7.81 9.58 0.60
C THR A 39 -8.83 10.57 1.14
N GLU A 40 -8.62 11.87 0.90
CA GLU A 40 -9.57 12.93 1.25
C GLU A 40 -10.89 12.81 0.47
N GLY A 41 -10.82 12.46 -0.82
CA GLY A 41 -11.99 12.19 -1.65
C GLY A 41 -12.85 11.07 -1.08
N PHE A 42 -12.24 9.96 -0.69
CA PHE A 42 -12.92 8.82 -0.08
C PHE A 42 -13.48 9.13 1.31
N ALA A 43 -12.83 10.00 2.09
CA ALA A 43 -13.38 10.47 3.36
C ALA A 43 -14.67 11.27 3.13
N ARG A 44 -14.67 12.22 2.19
CA ARG A 44 -15.86 12.99 1.82
C ARG A 44 -16.98 12.11 1.27
N GLU A 45 -16.64 11.13 0.43
CA GLU A 45 -17.61 10.16 -0.08
C GLU A 45 -18.25 9.36 1.05
N GLN A 46 -17.46 8.94 2.04
CA GLN A 46 -17.96 8.21 3.21
C GLN A 46 -18.93 9.04 4.07
N ASP A 47 -18.64 10.33 4.27
CA ASP A 47 -19.53 11.24 5.01
C ASP A 47 -20.84 11.44 4.25
N ALA A 48 -20.77 11.59 2.93
CA ALA A 48 -21.94 11.75 2.07
C ALA A 48 -22.85 10.51 2.04
N ILE A 49 -22.35 9.31 2.37
CA ILE A 49 -23.21 8.11 2.51
C ILE A 49 -24.21 8.29 3.65
N VAL A 50 -23.79 8.88 4.78
CA VAL A 50 -24.66 9.12 5.94
C VAL A 50 -25.77 10.09 5.55
N ASP A 51 -25.40 11.18 4.87
CA ASP A 51 -26.34 12.20 4.40
C ASP A 51 -27.33 11.63 3.36
N ASN A 52 -26.85 10.79 2.43
CA ASN A 52 -27.70 10.13 1.44
C ASN A 52 -28.60 9.04 2.04
N ALA A 53 -28.14 8.34 3.07
CA ALA A 53 -28.96 7.37 3.78
C ALA A 53 -30.17 8.04 4.45
N SER A 54 -29.97 9.25 4.98
CA SER A 54 -31.03 10.04 5.61
C SER A 54 -32.07 10.59 4.63
N SER A 55 -31.68 10.85 3.38
CA SER A 55 -32.52 11.52 2.38
C SER A 55 -33.18 10.56 1.37
N ASN A 56 -32.49 9.49 0.98
CA ASN A 56 -32.95 8.59 -0.10
C ASN A 56 -33.46 7.22 0.40
N ASN A 57 -33.39 6.94 1.71
CA ASN A 57 -33.77 5.66 2.32
C ASN A 57 -33.25 4.40 1.57
N PRO A 58 -31.95 4.32 1.22
CA PRO A 58 -31.36 3.12 0.64
C PRO A 58 -31.45 1.95 1.63
N SER A 59 -31.45 0.71 1.09
CA SER A 59 -31.39 -0.47 1.95
C SER A 59 -30.08 -0.51 2.73
N THR A 60 -30.12 -1.04 3.97
CA THR A 60 -28.92 -1.21 4.79
C THR A 60 -27.82 -2.01 4.08
N ALA A 61 -28.21 -3.01 3.27
CA ALA A 61 -27.27 -3.80 2.48
C ALA A 61 -26.53 -2.95 1.43
N ALA A 62 -27.21 -2.03 0.74
CA ALA A 62 -26.58 -1.14 -0.22
C ALA A 62 -25.59 -0.18 0.45
N VAL A 63 -25.97 0.38 1.62
CA VAL A 63 -25.09 1.23 2.42
C VAL A 63 -23.82 0.47 2.84
N LEU A 64 -23.97 -0.74 3.39
CA LEU A 64 -22.84 -1.55 3.84
C LEU A 64 -21.89 -1.96 2.69
N LEU A 65 -22.44 -2.29 1.51
CA LEU A 65 -21.63 -2.59 0.33
C LEU A 65 -20.80 -1.38 -0.09
N HIS A 66 -21.39 -0.19 -0.11
CA HIS A 66 -20.69 1.05 -0.46
C HIS A 66 -19.59 1.39 0.56
N TYR A 67 -19.88 1.26 1.86
CA TYR A 67 -18.85 1.39 2.90
C TYR A 67 -17.71 0.39 2.74
N GLY A 68 -18.02 -0.85 2.39
CA GLY A 68 -17.03 -1.89 2.13
C GLY A 68 -16.09 -1.52 0.99
N ASP A 69 -16.64 -1.02 -0.12
CA ASP A 69 -15.88 -0.57 -1.28
C ASP A 69 -14.96 0.62 -0.96
N ILE A 70 -15.47 1.65 -0.28
CA ILE A 70 -14.67 2.80 0.15
C ILE A 70 -13.51 2.36 1.05
N ASN A 71 -13.79 1.48 2.01
CA ASN A 71 -12.76 0.96 2.91
C ASN A 71 -11.71 0.13 2.16
N GLY A 72 -12.11 -0.62 1.14
CA GLY A 72 -11.20 -1.33 0.23
C GLY A 72 -10.27 -0.37 -0.51
N ARG A 73 -10.83 0.70 -1.08
CA ARG A 73 -10.09 1.76 -1.77
C ARG A 73 -9.09 2.47 -0.85
N LYS A 74 -9.51 2.83 0.37
CA LYS A 74 -8.62 3.43 1.39
C LYS A 74 -7.44 2.52 1.75
N LYS A 75 -7.69 1.22 1.93
CA LYS A 75 -6.62 0.25 2.20
C LYS A 75 -5.64 0.15 1.04
N ALA A 76 -6.13 0.09 -0.20
CA ALA A 76 -5.29 0.01 -1.38
C ALA A 76 -4.35 1.23 -1.50
N VAL A 77 -4.89 2.45 -1.27
CA VAL A 77 -4.09 3.68 -1.26
C VAL A 77 -3.02 3.65 -0.17
N ASN A 78 -3.38 3.23 1.05
CA ASN A 78 -2.43 3.15 2.15
C ASN A 78 -1.27 2.17 1.85
N TYR A 79 -1.59 0.98 1.30
CA TYR A 79 -0.55 0.03 0.88
C TYR A 79 0.37 0.61 -0.20
N PHE A 80 -0.19 1.37 -1.15
CA PHE A 80 0.61 1.98 -2.20
C PHE A 80 1.53 3.08 -1.65
N ALA A 81 1.04 3.91 -0.72
CA ALA A 81 1.86 4.95 -0.08
C ALA A 81 3.06 4.37 0.70
N GLN A 82 2.92 3.16 1.24
CA GLN A 82 3.94 2.49 2.05
C GLN A 82 4.86 1.55 1.24
N ILE A 83 4.62 1.35 -0.07
CA ILE A 83 5.28 0.27 -0.82
C ILE A 83 6.80 0.40 -0.88
N LEU A 84 7.32 1.63 -0.98
CA LEU A 84 8.77 1.85 -1.02
C LEU A 84 9.43 1.56 0.34
N ASP A 85 8.73 1.82 1.44
CA ASP A 85 9.21 1.49 2.79
C ASP A 85 9.27 -0.02 2.97
N VAL A 86 8.23 -0.73 2.54
CA VAL A 86 8.22 -2.20 2.53
C VAL A 86 9.38 -2.76 1.71
N PHE A 87 9.70 -2.16 0.55
CA PHE A 87 10.85 -2.61 -0.23
C PHE A 87 12.19 -2.38 0.48
N LEU A 88 12.33 -1.29 1.24
CA LEU A 88 13.52 -1.03 2.04
C LEU A 88 13.63 -2.03 3.19
N ASP A 89 12.55 -2.32 3.90
CA ASP A 89 12.51 -3.29 4.99
C ASP A 89 12.91 -4.69 4.51
N VAL A 90 12.38 -5.14 3.36
CA VAL A 90 12.73 -6.43 2.74
C VAL A 90 14.22 -6.51 2.38
N LEU A 91 14.82 -5.39 1.95
CA LEU A 91 16.25 -5.34 1.65
C LEU A 91 17.12 -5.33 2.91
N GLU A 92 16.62 -4.78 4.02
CA GLU A 92 17.30 -4.81 5.33
C GLU A 92 17.28 -6.22 5.92
N GLU A 93 16.14 -6.89 5.93
CA GLU A 93 16.00 -8.28 6.43
C GLU A 93 16.94 -9.25 5.68
N LYS A 94 17.01 -9.15 4.34
CA LYS A 94 17.93 -9.99 3.54
C LYS A 94 19.39 -9.78 3.89
N LYS A 95 19.78 -8.58 4.30
CA LYS A 95 21.17 -8.28 4.68
C LYS A 95 21.53 -8.92 6.00
N ASP A 96 20.58 -9.00 6.93
CA ASP A 96 20.79 -9.63 8.22
C ASP A 96 20.84 -11.15 8.09
N ASP A 97 19.98 -11.77 7.27
CA ASP A 97 20.05 -13.21 6.99
C ASP A 97 21.41 -13.64 6.40
N ILE A 98 21.96 -12.89 5.45
CA ILE A 98 23.29 -13.18 4.87
C ILE A 98 24.40 -13.08 5.93
N ARG A 99 24.32 -12.11 6.85
CA ARG A 99 25.34 -11.92 7.90
C ARG A 99 25.33 -13.02 8.95
N TYR A 100 24.17 -13.57 9.28
CA TYR A 100 24.09 -14.68 10.22
C TYR A 100 24.71 -15.96 9.63
N ASP A 101 24.52 -16.22 8.34
CA ASP A 101 25.05 -17.42 7.68
C ASP A 101 26.59 -17.38 7.50
N GLU A 102 27.19 -16.19 7.41
CA GLU A 102 28.66 -16.03 7.34
C GLU A 102 29.38 -16.19 8.70
N THR A 103 28.63 -16.25 9.81
CA THR A 103 29.20 -16.35 11.18
C THR A 103 28.91 -17.68 11.88
N ALA A 104 28.22 -18.60 11.20
CA ALA A 104 27.92 -19.97 11.64
C ALA A 104 28.94 -20.99 11.09
#